data_AF-A0A6C0M0R6-F1
#
_entry.id   AF-A0A6C0M0R6-F1
#
_cell.length_a   1.000
_cell.length_b   1.000
_cell.length_c   1.000
_cell.angle_alpha   90.00
_cell.angle_beta   90.00
_cell.angle_gamma   90.00
#
_symmetry.space_group_name_H-M   'P 1'
#
loop_
_entity.id
_entity.type
_entity.pdbx_description
1 polymer ?
#
loop_
_entity_poly.entity_id
_entity_poly.type
_entity_poly.pdbx_seq_one_letter_code
_entity_poly.pdbx_strand_id
1 'polypeptide(L)' 'MDVMFKAGVALAANYAVHYGAIKLYDVACIPPSLWEVPMGLFVAASPMCSSLLSVASQTQNAYAAVLTTTVAHALTKKIF' A
#
# COMPACT_ATOMS: atom_id res chain seq x y z
N MET A 1 -1.24 -23.81 13.20
CA MET A 1 -1.22 -22.34 13.26
C MET A 1 -2.63 -21.83 13.12
N ASP A 2 -3.13 -21.15 14.14
CA ASP A 2 -4.48 -20.59 14.21
C ASP A 2 -4.76 -19.58 13.07
N VAL A 3 -6.01 -19.50 12.61
CA VAL A 3 -6.42 -18.61 11.51
C VAL A 3 -6.18 -17.15 11.87
N MET A 4 -6.40 -16.76 13.13
CA MET A 4 -6.18 -15.38 13.59
C MET A 4 -4.70 -15.03 13.59
N PHE A 5 -3.84 -15.97 13.97
CA PHE A 5 -2.39 -15.77 13.91
C PHE A 5 -1.90 -15.59 12.47
N LYS A 6 -2.36 -16.42 11.54
CA LYS A 6 -2.04 -16.27 10.11
C LYS A 6 -2.52 -14.94 9.54
N ALA A 7 -3.74 -14.52 9.88
CA ALA A 7 -4.30 -13.25 9.45
C ALA A 7 -3.51 -12.05 10.01
N GLY A 8 -3.16 -12.08 11.29
CA GLY A 8 -2.34 -11.06 11.93
C GLY A 8 -0.94 -10.93 11.30
N VAL A 9 -0.28 -12.07 11.03
CA VAL A 9 1.02 -12.07 10.33
C VAL A 9 0.89 -11.53 8.91
N ALA A 10 -0.16 -11.90 8.17
CA ALA A 10 -0.39 -11.40 6.81
C ALA A 10 -0.64 -9.87 6.79
N LEU A 11 -1.41 -9.35 7.74
CA LEU A 11 -1.63 -7.90 7.91
C LEU A 11 -0.32 -7.19 8.23
N ALA A 12 0.44 -7.68 9.21
CA ALA A 12 1.73 -7.09 9.57
C ALA A 12 2.73 -7.09 8.41
N ALA A 13 2.81 -8.20 7.66
CA ALA A 13 3.64 -8.30 6.46
C ALA A 13 3.19 -7.31 5.37
N ASN A 14 1.88 -7.21 5.11
CA ASN A 14 1.35 -6.25 4.15
C ASN A 14 1.67 -4.80 4.56
N TYR A 15 1.58 -4.48 5.87
CA TYR A 15 1.94 -3.15 6.39
C TYR A 15 3.42 -2.85 6.17
N ALA A 16 4.29 -3.80 6.52
CA ALA A 16 5.73 -3.62 6.39
C ALA A 16 6.13 -3.37 4.94
N VAL A 17 5.57 -4.13 3.99
CA VAL A 17 5.80 -3.94 2.55
C VAL A 17 5.25 -2.59 2.08
N HIS A 18 4.03 -2.23 2.47
CA HIS A 18 3.44 -0.94 2.12
C HIS A 18 4.30 0.23 2.61
N TYR A 19 4.61 0.24 3.90
CA TYR A 19 5.41 1.29 4.53
C TYR A 19 6.79 1.39 3.92
N GLY A 20 7.45 0.24 3.70
CA GLY A 20 8.75 0.18 3.04
C GLY A 20 8.72 0.74 1.62
N ALA A 21 7.73 0.34 0.83
CA ALA A 21 7.57 0.83 -0.54
C ALA A 21 7.33 2.34 -0.59
N ILE A 22 6.46 2.88 0.27
CA ILE A 22 6.22 4.32 0.37
C ILE A 22 7.47 5.07 0.82
N LYS A 23 8.22 4.57 1.79
CA LYS A 23 9.46 5.23 2.25
C LYS A 23 10.57 5.22 1.21
N LEU A 24 10.73 4.11 0.49
CA LEU A 24 11.64 4.04 -0.65
C LEU A 24 11.21 5.00 -1.76
N TYR A 25 9.91 5.09 -2.03
CA TYR A 25 9.38 6.02 -3.02
C TYR A 25 9.60 7.49 -2.61
N ASP A 26 9.34 7.84 -1.36
CA ASP A 26 9.55 9.20 -0.81
C ASP A 26 11.01 9.65 -0.95
N VAL A 27 11.96 8.77 -0.60
CA VAL A 27 13.39 9.11 -0.64
C VAL A 27 13.96 9.09 -2.06
N ALA A 28 13.51 8.18 -2.93
CA ALA A 28 14.13 7.95 -4.24
C ALA A 28 13.37 8.58 -5.42
N CYS A 29 12.07 8.86 -5.27
CA CYS A 29 11.18 9.19 -6.39
C CYS A 29 10.48 10.54 -6.24
N ILE A 30 10.40 11.09 -5.02
CA ILE A 30 9.83 12.42 -4.78
C ILE A 30 10.95 13.47 -4.80
N PRO A 31 10.84 14.52 -5.62
CA PRO A 31 11.80 15.60 -5.59
C PRO A 31 11.69 16.38 -4.26
N PRO A 32 12.83 16.72 -3.61
CA PRO A 32 12.85 17.42 -2.33
C PRO A 32 12.36 18.87 -2.44
N SER A 33 12.31 19.46 -3.64
CA SER A 33 11.90 20.84 -3.87
C SER A 33 11.01 20.98 -5.11
N LEU A 34 10.14 22.01 -5.11
CA LEU A 34 9.25 22.30 -6.24
C LEU A 34 10.00 22.67 -7.53
N TRP A 35 11.22 23.18 -7.41
CA TRP A 35 12.06 23.55 -8.54
C TRP A 35 12.62 22.33 -9.28
N GLU A 36 12.74 21.20 -8.59
CA GLU A 36 13.21 19.93 -9.14
C GLU A 36 12.08 19.09 -9.73
N VAL A 37 10.82 19.52 -9.64
CA VAL A 37 9.64 18.80 -10.17
C VAL A 37 9.77 18.40 -11.64
N PRO A 38 10.30 19.22 -12.57
CA PRO A 38 10.48 18.81 -13.97
C PRO A 38 11.43 17.62 -14.13
N MET A 39 12.53 17.60 -13.36
CA MET A 39 13.48 16.47 -13.34
C MET A 39 12.90 15.28 -12.56
N GLY A 40 12.17 15.56 -11.47
CA GLY A 40 11.44 14.59 -10.66
C GLY A 40 10.38 13.85 -11.46
N LEU A 41 9.81 14.46 -12.51
CA LEU A 41 8.87 13.81 -13.42
C LEU A 41 9.52 12.65 -14.18
N PHE A 42 10.77 12.81 -14.63
CA PHE A 42 11.52 11.73 -15.30
C PHE A 42 11.97 10.65 -14.33
N VAL A 43 12.40 11.03 -13.12
CA VAL A 43 12.81 10.08 -12.08
C VAL A 43 11.61 9.28 -11.57
N ALA A 44 10.47 9.93 -11.32
CA ALA A 44 9.23 9.28 -10.93
C ALA A 44 8.67 8.36 -12.04
N ALA A 45 8.90 8.69 -13.30
CA ALA A 45 8.58 7.82 -14.44
C ALA A 45 9.51 6.61 -14.59
N SER A 46 10.57 6.50 -13.77
CA SER A 46 11.48 5.37 -13.85
C SER A 46 10.77 4.04 -13.51
N PRO A 47 11.25 2.90 -14.04
CA PRO A 47 10.69 1.58 -13.73
C PRO A 47 10.69 1.26 -12.24
N MET A 48 11.71 1.74 -11.50
CA MET A 48 11.81 1.56 -10.06
C MET A 48 10.67 2.28 -9.34
N CYS A 49 10.48 3.57 -9.61
CA CYS A 49 9.45 4.38 -8.98
C CYS A 49 8.03 3.90 -9.34
N SER A 50 7.82 3.52 -10.59
CA SER A 50 6.56 2.91 -11.04
C SER A 50 6.28 1.59 -10.31
N SER A 51 7.29 0.77 -10.09
CA SER A 51 7.16 -0.52 -9.38
C SER A 51 6.85 -0.30 -7.89
N LEU A 52 7.55 0.62 -7.23
CA LEU A 52 7.30 0.98 -5.83
C LEU A 52 5.88 1.52 -5.64
N LEU A 53 5.43 2.40 -6.54
CA LEU A 53 4.07 2.93 -6.50
C LEU A 53 3.02 1.84 -6.74
N SER A 54 3.28 0.91 -7.64
CA SER A 54 2.43 -0.26 -7.86
C SER A 54 2.32 -1.14 -6.61
N VAL A 55 3.45 -1.46 -5.96
CA VAL A 55 3.46 -2.23 -4.71
C VAL A 55 2.68 -1.50 -3.61
N ALA A 56 2.89 -0.19 -3.46
CA ALA A 56 2.16 0.63 -2.48
C ALA A 56 0.64 0.61 -2.76
N SER A 57 0.24 0.75 -4.02
CA SER A 57 -1.18 0.69 -4.44
C SER A 57 -1.78 -0.69 -4.15
N GLN A 58 -1.10 -1.78 -4.50
CA GLN A 58 -1.61 -3.14 -4.31
C GLN A 58 -1.77 -3.49 -2.82
N THR A 59 -0.79 -3.13 -2.00
CA THR A 59 -0.87 -3.35 -0.54
C THR A 59 -1.96 -2.49 0.12
N GLN A 60 -2.18 -1.26 -0.37
CA GLN A 60 -3.29 -0.41 0.05
C GLN A 60 -4.65 -1.01 -0.35
N ASN A 61 -4.77 -1.52 -1.57
CA ASN A 61 -5.98 -2.17 -2.07
C ASN A 61 -6.30 -3.43 -1.28
N ALA A 62 -5.29 -4.20 -0.86
CA ALA A 62 -5.48 -5.35 0.01
C ALA A 62 -6.09 -4.94 1.36
N TYR A 63 -5.64 -3.84 1.96
CA TYR A 63 -6.28 -3.29 3.17
C TYR A 63 -7.73 -2.87 2.93
N ALA A 64 -7.98 -2.12 1.87
CA ALA A 64 -9.31 -1.65 1.52
C ALA A 64 -10.28 -2.82 1.30
N ALA A 65 -9.83 -3.88 0.62
CA ALA A 65 -10.60 -5.09 0.40
C ALA A 65 -10.95 -5.79 1.73
N VAL A 66 -9.98 -5.96 2.63
CA VAL A 66 -10.22 -6.57 3.95
C VAL A 66 -11.24 -5.75 4.76
N LEU A 67 -11.07 -4.43 4.81
CA LEU A 67 -12.00 -3.55 5.54
C LEU A 67 -13.40 -3.61 4.93
N THR A 68 -13.50 -3.47 3.61
CA THR A 68 -14.78 -3.46 2.90
C THR A 68 -15.51 -4.79 3.06
N THR A 69 -14.82 -5.91 2.89
CA THR A 69 -15.42 -7.25 3.05
C THR A 69 -15.84 -7.51 4.49
N THR A 70 -15.03 -7.08 5.48
CA THR A 70 -15.36 -7.21 6.90
C THR A 70 -16.60 -6.39 7.26
N VAL A 71 -16.67 -5.13 6.82
CA VAL A 71 -17.83 -4.25 7.03
C VAL A 71 -19.06 -4.80 6.33
N ALA A 72 -18.93 -5.20 5.07
CA ALA A 72 -20.03 -5.80 4.31
C ALA A 72 -20.57 -7.06 5.00
N HIS A 73 -19.68 -7.95 5.47
CA HIS A 73 -20.07 -9.15 6.21
C HIS A 73 -20.75 -8.81 7.54
N ALA A 74 -20.26 -7.82 8.29
CA ALA A 74 -20.88 -7.39 9.54
C ALA A 74 -22.28 -6.80 9.33
N LEU A 75 -22.49 -6.05 8.24
CA LEU A 75 -23.78 -5.47 7.88
C LEU A 75 -24.78 -6.53 7.41
N THR A 76 -24.37 -7.47 6.55
CA THR A 76 -25.27 -8.52 6.06
C THR A 76 -25.72 -9.46 7.18
N LYS A 77 -24.84 -9.79 8.13
CA LYS A 77 -25.18 -10.62 9.30
C LYS A 77 -26.12 -9.93 10.30
N LYS A 78 -26.34 -8.62 10.17
CA LYS A 78 -27.22 -7.84 11.05
C LYS A 78 -28.63 -7.65 10.46
N ILE A 79 -28.81 -7.97 9.17
CA ILE A 79 -30.06 -7.81 8.42
C ILE A 79 -30.85 -9.13 8.34
N PHE A 80 -30.17 -10.28 8.50
CA PHE A 80 -30.76 -11.61 8.69
C PHE A 80 -30.60 -12.05 10.15
#